data_AF-A0A924B4C0-F1
#
_entry.id   AF-A0A924B4C0-F1
#
_cell.length_a   1.000
_cell.length_b   1.000
_cell.length_c   1.000
_cell.angle_alpha   90.00
_cell.angle_beta   90.00
_cell.angle_gamma   90.00
#
_symmetry.space_group_name_H-M   'P 1'
#
loop_
_entity.id
_entity.type
_entity.pdbx_description
1 polymer ?
#
loop_
_entity_poly.entity_id
_entity_poly.type
_entity_poly.pdbx_seq_one_letter_code
_entity_poly.pdbx_strand_id
1 'polypeptide(L)'
;MDAAIGAIEPAGGRSATAPHARIPEAGIRPDQTPRQYRRAQRHARRMDRRVLRTAHPVASLIVGLMSRKGIVRIPRWGVVISSAVPMRDVLINPKRYMKNGRHGTGELFTRVFGPGMLMNSDGDTHRLLRRAIAPRFTAAQSRELCATFTQEIVDDTRERLLRGETVDFVQVAQLATGIATVRLAGWQLEGAELHARARHVYAKSIE
;
A
#
# COMPACT_ATOMS: atom_id res chain seq x y z
N MET A 1 -31.56 11.29 15.84
CA MET A 1 -32.04 10.28 14.89
C MET A 1 -31.25 9.01 15.15
N ASP A 2 -31.79 8.23 16.09
CA ASP A 2 -31.32 6.90 16.43
C ASP A 2 -31.63 5.93 15.29
N ALA A 3 -30.64 5.15 14.88
CA ALA A 3 -30.85 3.96 14.08
C ALA A 3 -29.94 2.83 14.61
N ALA A 4 -30.62 1.78 15.05
CA ALA A 4 -30.15 0.57 15.70
C ALA A 4 -28.86 -0.05 15.13
N ILE A 5 -27.86 -0.20 16.00
CA ILE A 5 -26.77 -1.17 15.84
C ILE A 5 -27.28 -2.50 16.40
N GLY A 6 -27.67 -3.41 15.51
CA GLY A 6 -28.06 -4.76 15.86
C GLY A 6 -26.93 -5.51 16.57
N ALA A 7 -27.27 -6.14 17.69
CA ALA A 7 -26.40 -6.96 18.51
C ALA A 7 -25.81 -8.13 17.69
N ILE A 8 -24.48 -8.29 17.73
CA ILE A 8 -23.78 -9.47 17.23
C ILE A 8 -23.29 -10.24 18.45
N GLU A 9 -23.86 -11.42 18.70
CA GLU A 9 -23.44 -12.35 19.75
C GLU A 9 -22.00 -12.87 19.53
N PRO A 10 -21.25 -13.17 20.60
CA PRO A 10 -19.88 -13.63 20.50
C PRO A 10 -19.83 -15.14 20.21
N ALA A 11 -19.45 -15.52 18.99
CA ALA A 11 -19.05 -16.89 18.69
C ALA A 11 -17.73 -17.23 19.39
N GLY A 12 -17.83 -17.96 20.51
CA GLY A 12 -16.72 -18.61 21.18
C GLY A 12 -16.15 -19.73 20.31
N GLY A 13 -14.88 -19.60 19.92
CA GLY A 13 -14.14 -20.63 19.20
C GLY A 13 -12.65 -20.47 19.46
N ARG A 14 -12.07 -21.43 20.18
CA ARG A 14 -10.62 -21.48 20.48
C ARG A 14 -9.85 -21.57 19.16
N SER A 15 -9.08 -20.54 18.83
CA SER A 15 -8.22 -20.52 17.64
C SER A 15 -7.01 -21.44 17.87
N ALA A 16 -7.09 -22.66 17.34
CA ALA A 16 -5.91 -23.48 17.12
C ALA A 16 -4.93 -22.73 16.19
N THR A 17 -3.66 -22.76 16.54
CA THR A 17 -2.56 -22.14 15.78
C THR A 17 -2.45 -22.76 14.40
N ALA A 18 -3.01 -22.09 13.39
CA ALA A 18 -2.81 -22.47 12.00
C ALA A 18 -1.32 -22.29 11.62
N PRO A 19 -0.67 -23.31 11.06
CA PRO A 19 0.71 -23.19 10.59
C PRO A 19 0.80 -22.09 9.54
N HIS A 20 1.83 -21.24 9.63
CA HIS A 20 2.10 -20.15 8.70
C HIS A 20 1.94 -20.62 7.25
N ALA A 21 0.84 -20.22 6.61
CA ALA A 21 0.64 -20.45 5.20
C ALA A 21 1.83 -19.83 4.45
N ARG A 22 2.62 -20.68 3.78
CA ARG A 22 3.65 -20.22 2.84
C ARG A 22 2.91 -19.35 1.83
N ILE A 23 3.29 -18.08 1.74
CA ILE A 23 2.83 -17.20 0.67
C ILE A 23 3.21 -17.91 -0.63
N PRO A 24 2.26 -18.29 -1.51
CA PRO A 24 2.59 -18.86 -2.80
C PRO A 24 3.54 -17.90 -3.53
N GLU A 25 4.52 -18.44 -4.25
CA GLU A 25 5.53 -17.71 -5.01
C GLU A 25 4.90 -16.87 -6.14
N ALA A 26 4.16 -15.80 -5.79
CA ALA A 26 3.37 -14.97 -6.67
C ALA A 26 4.22 -14.01 -7.53
N GLY A 27 5.39 -14.46 -7.97
CA GLY A 27 6.32 -13.65 -8.77
C GLY A 27 7.31 -14.45 -9.61
N ILE A 28 7.32 -15.78 -9.54
CA ILE A 28 8.12 -16.61 -10.44
C ILE A 28 7.24 -16.90 -11.65
N ARG A 29 7.61 -16.37 -12.83
CA ARG A 29 6.99 -16.88 -14.06
C ARG A 29 7.28 -18.39 -14.12
N PRO A 30 6.32 -19.25 -14.49
CA PRO A 30 6.45 -20.69 -14.38
C PRO A 30 7.65 -21.28 -15.15
N ASP A 31 8.24 -20.52 -16.08
CA ASP A 31 9.43 -20.85 -16.88
C ASP A 31 10.77 -20.39 -16.29
N GLN A 32 10.79 -19.65 -15.18
CA GLN A 32 12.01 -19.05 -14.64
C GLN A 32 12.72 -19.92 -13.61
N THR A 33 14.01 -20.17 -13.84
CA THR A 33 14.90 -20.77 -12.83
C THR A 33 15.13 -19.82 -11.65
N PRO A 34 15.39 -20.32 -10.43
CA PRO A 34 15.71 -19.48 -9.27
C PRO A 34 16.89 -18.52 -9.49
N ARG A 35 17.83 -18.88 -10.37
CA ARG A 35 18.95 -18.01 -10.77
C ARG A 35 18.48 -16.83 -11.61
N GLN A 36 17.62 -17.06 -12.60
CA GLN A 36 17.05 -16.01 -13.45
C GLN A 36 16.20 -15.03 -12.62
N TYR A 37 15.36 -15.55 -11.72
CA TYR A 37 14.55 -14.74 -10.83
C TYR A 37 15.40 -13.82 -9.94
N ARG A 38 16.44 -14.36 -9.28
CA ARG A 38 17.38 -13.55 -8.46
C ARG A 38 18.10 -12.48 -9.28
N ARG A 39 18.47 -12.77 -10.53
CA ARG A 39 19.11 -11.80 -11.43
C ARG A 39 18.13 -10.68 -11.80
N ALA A 40 16.90 -11.03 -12.16
CA ALA A 40 15.84 -10.07 -12.45
C ALA A 40 15.56 -9.17 -11.24
N GLN A 41 15.41 -9.74 -10.04
CA GLN A 41 15.23 -8.97 -8.80
C GLN A 41 16.40 -8.02 -8.51
N ARG A 42 17.65 -8.45 -8.71
CA ARG A 42 18.82 -7.56 -8.53
C ARG A 42 18.82 -6.42 -9.53
N HIS A 43 18.45 -6.70 -10.78
CA HIS A 43 18.34 -5.69 -11.82
C HIS A 43 17.24 -4.67 -11.49
N ALA A 44 16.04 -5.14 -11.14
CA ALA A 44 14.92 -4.30 -10.70
C ALA A 44 15.33 -3.41 -9.52
N ARG A 45 15.89 -4.00 -8.44
CA ARG A 45 16.39 -3.23 -7.28
C ARG A 45 17.44 -2.18 -7.65
N ARG A 46 18.29 -2.44 -8.65
CA ARG A 46 19.28 -1.48 -9.12
C ARG A 46 18.61 -0.32 -9.86
N MET A 47 17.62 -0.62 -10.72
CA MET A 47 16.83 0.39 -11.43
C MET A 47 16.01 1.23 -10.46
N ASP A 48 15.30 0.61 -9.50
CA ASP A 48 14.55 1.33 -8.46
C ASP A 48 15.43 2.29 -7.68
N ARG A 49 16.63 1.84 -7.27
CA ARG A 49 17.60 2.71 -6.60
C ARG A 49 18.08 3.86 -7.47
N ARG A 50 18.22 3.65 -8.79
CA ARG A 50 18.60 4.71 -9.72
C ARG A 50 17.49 5.74 -9.82
N VAL A 51 16.24 5.30 -10.02
CA VAL A 51 15.06 6.18 -10.06
C VAL A 51 14.94 7.00 -8.78
N LEU A 52 15.00 6.36 -7.61
CA LEU A 52 14.90 7.05 -6.32
C LEU A 52 16.04 8.06 -6.09
N ARG A 53 17.26 7.75 -6.52
CA ARG A 53 18.40 8.69 -6.41
C ARG A 53 18.28 9.86 -7.35
N THR A 54 17.78 9.64 -8.57
CA THR A 54 17.58 10.71 -9.54
C THR A 54 16.43 11.62 -9.14
N ALA A 55 15.30 11.06 -8.70
CA ALA A 55 14.11 11.82 -8.30
C ALA A 55 14.29 12.52 -6.94
N HIS A 56 14.94 11.87 -5.98
CA HIS A 56 15.11 12.37 -4.62
C HIS A 56 16.54 12.21 -4.11
N PRO A 57 17.52 12.94 -4.68
CA PRO A 57 18.93 12.75 -4.38
C PRO A 57 19.23 12.89 -2.88
N VAL A 58 18.68 13.93 -2.25
CA VAL A 58 18.88 14.20 -0.81
C VAL A 58 18.19 13.14 0.06
N ALA A 59 16.91 12.84 -0.19
CA ALA A 59 16.18 11.86 0.63
C ALA A 59 16.79 10.45 0.50
N SER A 60 17.19 10.05 -0.71
CA SER A 60 17.82 8.75 -0.95
C SER A 60 19.15 8.59 -0.21
N LEU A 61 19.93 9.67 -0.09
CA LEU A 61 21.16 9.70 0.70
C LEU A 61 20.86 9.55 2.18
N ILE A 62 19.93 10.35 2.71
CA ILE A 62 19.52 10.33 4.12
C ILE A 62 19.01 8.94 4.50
N VAL A 63 18.09 8.36 3.73
CA VAL A 63 17.55 7.02 3.95
C VAL A 63 18.65 5.97 3.88
N GLY A 64 19.59 6.09 2.92
CA GLY A 64 20.73 5.18 2.80
C GLY A 64 21.65 5.20 4.02
N LEU A 65 21.91 6.39 4.57
CA LEU A 65 22.72 6.56 5.78
C LEU A 65 22.00 6.03 7.03
N MET A 66 20.72 6.35 7.19
CA MET A 66 19.90 5.91 8.33
C MET A 66 19.72 4.39 8.34
N SER A 67 19.50 3.79 7.16
CA SER A 67 19.28 2.35 7.02
C SER A 67 20.44 1.51 7.54
N ARG A 68 21.68 2.02 7.49
CA ARG A 68 22.88 1.35 7.97
C ARG A 68 23.05 1.36 9.49
N LYS A 69 22.42 2.32 10.17
CA LYS A 69 22.61 2.53 11.62
C LYS A 69 21.58 1.78 12.47
N GLY A 70 20.53 1.23 11.88
CA GLY A 70 19.52 0.40 12.56
C GLY A 70 18.53 1.20 13.40
N ILE A 71 19.02 2.04 14.31
CA ILE A 71 18.23 2.98 15.10
C ILE A 71 19.00 4.31 15.19
N VAL A 72 18.36 5.42 14.82
CA VAL A 72 18.95 6.76 14.85
C VAL A 72 18.01 7.72 15.54
N ARG A 73 18.49 8.42 16.58
CA ARG A 73 17.75 9.52 17.20
C ARG A 73 18.08 10.82 16.48
N ILE A 74 17.05 11.52 16.02
CA ILE A 74 17.15 12.83 15.38
C ILE A 74 16.58 13.85 16.36
N PRO A 75 17.39 14.83 16.81
CA PRO A 75 16.90 15.92 17.65
C PRO A 75 15.66 16.57 17.04
N ARG A 76 14.62 16.83 17.86
CA ARG A 76 13.33 17.45 17.48
C ARG A 76 12.42 16.65 16.53
N TRP A 77 12.91 15.60 15.88
CA TRP A 77 12.13 14.81 14.90
C TRP A 77 11.77 13.42 15.41
N GLY A 78 12.53 12.87 16.35
CA GLY A 78 12.21 11.60 17.00
C GLY A 78 13.25 10.51 16.72
N VAL A 79 12.78 9.27 16.54
CA VAL A 79 13.63 8.09 16.36
C VAL A 79 13.30 7.43 15.03
N VAL A 80 14.31 7.23 14.19
CA VAL A 80 14.23 6.47 12.96
C VAL A 80 14.70 5.05 13.25
N ILE A 81 13.89 4.07 12.87
CA ILE A 81 14.18 2.65 13.02
C ILE A 81 14.22 2.03 11.63
N SER A 82 15.33 1.37 11.29
CA SER A 82 15.50 0.62 10.04
C SER A 82 15.72 -0.87 10.25
N SER A 83 15.91 -1.31 11.51
CA SER A 83 16.06 -2.72 11.88
C SER A 83 14.71 -3.42 12.03
N ALA A 84 14.59 -4.63 11.50
CA ALA A 84 13.33 -5.39 11.48
C ALA A 84 12.79 -5.74 12.88
N VAL A 85 13.66 -6.16 13.81
CA VAL A 85 13.23 -6.59 15.16
C VAL A 85 12.66 -5.42 15.97
N PRO A 86 13.39 -4.29 16.17
CA PRO A 86 12.83 -3.13 16.87
C PRO A 86 11.60 -2.53 16.18
N MET A 87 11.57 -2.55 14.83
CA MET A 87 10.40 -2.09 14.08
C MET A 87 9.16 -2.94 14.39
N ARG A 88 9.32 -4.27 14.43
CA ARG A 88 8.23 -5.18 14.80
C ARG A 88 7.70 -4.86 16.19
N ASP A 89 8.58 -4.68 17.17
CA ASP A 89 8.18 -4.35 18.55
C ASP A 89 7.37 -3.06 18.64
N VAL A 90 7.73 -2.05 17.84
CA VAL A 90 6.95 -0.81 17.72
C VAL A 90 5.57 -1.07 17.12
N LEU A 91 5.51 -1.81 16.01
CA LEU A 91 4.27 -2.05 15.27
C LEU A 91 3.26 -2.94 16.01
N ILE A 92 3.72 -3.85 16.88
CA ILE A 92 2.84 -4.78 17.62
C ILE A 92 2.47 -4.28 19.02
N ASN A 93 3.00 -3.14 19.47
CA ASN A 93 2.75 -2.59 20.80
C ASN A 93 1.96 -1.27 20.75
N PRO A 94 0.65 -1.32 20.42
CA PRO A 94 -0.19 -0.13 20.27
C PRO A 94 -0.46 0.60 21.59
N LYS A 95 -0.17 -0.04 22.75
CA LYS A 95 -0.26 0.63 24.05
C LYS A 95 0.87 1.63 24.27
N ARG A 96 2.05 1.34 23.71
CA ARG A 96 3.26 2.18 23.85
C ARG A 96 3.44 3.13 22.67
N TYR A 97 3.01 2.73 21.48
CA TYR A 97 3.18 3.50 20.25
C TYR A 97 1.81 3.70 19.58
N MET A 98 1.24 4.89 19.77
CA MET A 98 -0.07 5.27 19.25
C MET A 98 0.08 6.12 17.99
N LYS A 99 -0.86 5.98 17.05
CA LYS A 99 -0.90 6.83 15.85
C LYS A 99 -1.48 8.21 16.18
N ASN A 100 -2.37 8.27 17.17
CA ASN A 100 -3.16 9.44 17.52
C ASN A 100 -2.52 10.32 18.62
N GLY A 101 -1.21 10.21 18.83
CA GLY A 101 -0.47 11.11 19.72
C GLY A 101 -0.31 12.52 19.14
N ARG A 102 0.02 13.50 19.99
CA ARG A 102 0.41 14.85 19.56
C ARG A 102 1.62 14.74 18.61
N HIS A 103 1.52 15.30 17.40
CA HIS A 103 2.50 15.15 16.31
C HIS A 103 2.61 13.73 15.72
N GLY A 104 1.66 12.84 16.03
CA GLY A 104 1.56 11.51 15.45
C GLY A 104 1.02 11.54 14.03
N THR A 105 1.20 10.43 13.30
CA THR A 105 0.70 10.30 11.92
C THR A 105 -0.82 10.42 11.84
N GLY A 106 -1.56 10.11 12.90
CA GLY A 106 -3.01 10.29 12.96
C GLY A 106 -3.43 11.76 12.85
N GLU A 107 -2.67 12.70 13.42
CA GLU A 107 -2.93 14.14 13.28
C GLU A 107 -2.74 14.58 11.82
N LEU A 108 -1.66 14.12 11.17
CA LEU A 108 -1.40 14.38 9.76
C LEU A 108 -2.53 13.84 8.87
N PHE A 109 -2.91 12.58 9.05
CA PHE A 109 -3.99 11.97 8.27
C PHE A 109 -5.35 12.65 8.50
N THR A 110 -5.62 13.13 9.72
CA THR A 110 -6.87 13.86 10.02
C THR A 110 -6.96 15.17 9.25
N ARG A 111 -5.84 15.88 9.05
CA ARG A 111 -5.82 17.13 8.28
C ARG A 111 -6.10 16.91 6.80
N VAL A 112 -5.64 15.80 6.23
CA VAL A 112 -5.78 15.50 4.80
C VAL A 112 -7.11 14.79 4.49
N PHE A 113 -7.51 13.83 5.31
CA PHE A 113 -8.64 12.92 5.01
C PHE A 113 -9.81 13.04 5.99
N GLY A 114 -9.72 13.90 7.01
CA GLY A 114 -10.73 14.01 8.06
C GLY A 114 -10.62 12.93 9.15
N PRO A 115 -11.44 13.04 10.20
CA PRO A 115 -11.47 12.08 11.31
C PRO A 115 -12.13 10.74 10.90
N GLY A 116 -11.90 9.68 11.70
CA GLY A 116 -12.63 8.41 11.54
C GLY A 116 -12.08 7.47 10.46
N MET A 117 -10.86 7.72 9.97
CA MET A 117 -10.16 6.87 9.03
C MET A 117 -9.44 5.73 9.76
N LEU A 118 -9.24 4.61 9.07
CA LEU A 118 -8.46 3.51 9.63
C LEU A 118 -7.02 3.94 9.99
N MET A 119 -6.45 4.85 9.21
CA MET A 119 -5.07 5.33 9.39
C MET A 119 -4.88 6.27 10.59
N ASN A 120 -5.94 6.95 11.04
CA ASN A 120 -5.95 7.83 12.23
C ASN A 120 -6.82 7.27 13.37
N SER A 121 -6.98 5.94 13.43
CA SER A 121 -7.66 5.25 14.51
C SER A 121 -6.71 4.33 15.27
N ASP A 122 -6.86 4.30 16.60
CA ASP A 122 -6.21 3.35 17.51
C ASP A 122 -7.28 2.50 18.22
N GLY A 123 -6.85 1.44 18.92
CA GLY A 123 -7.72 0.67 19.81
C GLY A 123 -8.93 0.01 19.11
N ASP A 124 -10.10 0.14 19.72
CA ASP A 124 -11.31 -0.59 19.35
C ASP A 124 -11.90 -0.09 18.04
N THR A 125 -11.91 1.22 17.83
CA THR A 125 -12.30 1.86 16.58
C THR A 125 -11.47 1.33 15.41
N HIS A 126 -10.14 1.23 15.57
CA HIS A 126 -9.28 0.64 14.54
C HIS A 126 -9.65 -0.82 14.26
N ARG A 127 -9.94 -1.63 15.29
CA ARG A 127 -10.32 -3.04 15.10
C ARG A 127 -11.64 -3.17 14.36
N LEU A 128 -12.63 -2.34 14.68
CA LEU A 128 -13.93 -2.32 14.01
C LEU A 128 -13.79 -1.92 12.54
N LEU A 129 -13.14 -0.78 12.25
CA LEU A 129 -12.91 -0.32 10.89
C LEU A 129 -12.08 -1.32 10.06
N ARG A 130 -11.04 -1.91 10.67
CA ARG A 130 -10.22 -2.93 10.01
C ARG A 130 -11.05 -4.14 9.64
N ARG A 131 -11.91 -4.63 10.55
CA ARG A 131 -12.79 -5.77 10.29
C ARG A 131 -13.77 -5.47 9.15
N ALA A 132 -14.34 -4.27 9.10
CA ALA A 132 -15.28 -3.87 8.06
C ALA A 132 -14.63 -3.78 6.66
N ILE A 133 -13.38 -3.33 6.59
CA ILE A 133 -12.69 -3.09 5.30
C ILE A 133 -11.90 -4.32 4.83
N ALA A 134 -11.39 -5.16 5.73
CA ALA A 134 -10.52 -6.30 5.39
C ALA A 134 -11.05 -7.25 4.29
N PRO A 135 -12.37 -7.56 4.19
CA PRO A 135 -12.88 -8.41 3.12
C PRO A 135 -12.61 -7.88 1.70
N ARG A 136 -12.47 -6.55 1.52
CA ARG A 136 -12.12 -5.93 0.23
C ARG A 136 -10.65 -6.11 -0.17
N PHE A 137 -9.80 -6.56 0.77
CA PHE A 137 -8.36 -6.73 0.57
C PHE A 137 -7.92 -8.20 0.71
N THR A 138 -8.82 -9.14 0.40
CA THR A 138 -8.44 -10.57 0.33
C THR A 138 -7.55 -10.83 -0.88
N ALA A 139 -6.79 -11.93 -0.87
CA ALA A 139 -5.96 -12.31 -2.01
C ALA A 139 -6.78 -12.55 -3.29
N ALA A 140 -8.00 -13.09 -3.16
CA ALA A 140 -8.92 -13.27 -4.28
C ALA A 140 -9.36 -11.93 -4.87
N GLN A 141 -9.87 -11.03 -4.02
CA GLN A 141 -10.25 -9.67 -4.43
C GLN A 141 -9.09 -8.88 -5.04
N SER A 142 -7.88 -9.01 -4.48
CA SER A 142 -6.68 -8.36 -5.03
C SER A 142 -6.30 -8.89 -6.42
N ARG A 143 -6.42 -10.19 -6.65
CA ARG A 143 -6.17 -10.79 -7.98
C ARG A 143 -7.22 -10.33 -8.99
N GLU A 144 -8.48 -10.33 -8.59
CA GLU A 144 -9.58 -9.84 -9.41
C GLU A 144 -9.38 -8.36 -9.76
N LEU A 145 -9.03 -7.52 -8.77
CA LEU A 145 -8.70 -6.12 -9.01
C LEU A 145 -7.57 -5.95 -10.03
N CYS A 146 -6.47 -6.69 -9.90
CA CYS A 146 -5.36 -6.62 -10.83
C CYS A 146 -5.72 -7.13 -12.23
N ALA A 147 -6.36 -8.30 -12.31
CA ALA A 147 -6.69 -8.97 -13.58
C ALA A 147 -7.76 -8.23 -14.37
N THR A 148 -8.75 -7.63 -13.69
CA THR A 148 -9.88 -6.98 -14.36
C THR A 148 -9.62 -5.51 -14.66
N PHE A 149 -8.90 -4.79 -13.80
CA PHE A 149 -8.87 -3.32 -13.89
C PHE A 149 -7.57 -2.72 -14.40
N THR A 150 -6.48 -3.48 -14.36
CA THR A 150 -5.18 -2.98 -14.83
C THR A 150 -4.67 -3.68 -16.07
N GLN A 151 -5.27 -4.81 -16.44
CA GLN A 151 -4.77 -5.66 -17.52
C GLN A 151 -4.81 -4.94 -18.87
N GLU A 152 -5.91 -4.28 -19.21
CA GLU A 152 -6.05 -3.49 -20.44
C GLU A 152 -4.97 -2.40 -20.55
N ILE A 153 -4.74 -1.66 -19.47
CA ILE A 153 -3.71 -0.59 -19.41
C ILE A 153 -2.31 -1.19 -19.58
N VAL A 154 -2.05 -2.32 -18.94
CA VAL A 154 -0.77 -3.01 -19.01
C VAL A 154 -0.52 -3.56 -20.42
N ASP A 155 -1.55 -4.12 -21.06
CA ASP A 155 -1.46 -4.68 -22.41
C ASP A 155 -1.25 -3.57 -23.46
N ASP A 156 -2.01 -2.47 -23.40
CA ASP A 156 -1.77 -1.29 -24.25
C ASP A 156 -0.34 -0.75 -24.06
N THR A 157 0.07 -0.55 -22.80
CA THR A 157 1.42 -0.08 -22.49
C THR A 157 2.49 -1.02 -23.06
N ARG A 158 2.27 -2.33 -22.93
CA ARG A 158 3.18 -3.35 -23.45
C ARG A 158 3.27 -3.29 -24.97
N GLU A 159 2.15 -3.21 -25.66
CA GLU A 159 2.10 -3.15 -27.12
C GLU A 159 2.81 -1.90 -27.66
N ARG A 160 2.58 -0.73 -27.05
CA ARG A 160 3.26 0.52 -27.39
C ARG A 160 4.77 0.39 -27.22
N LEU A 161 5.22 -0.16 -26.11
CA LEU A 161 6.66 -0.38 -25.86
C LEU A 161 7.27 -1.39 -26.85
N LEU A 162 6.54 -2.44 -27.24
CA LEU A 162 7.00 -3.40 -28.25
C LEU A 162 7.13 -2.77 -29.64
N ARG A 163 6.35 -1.74 -29.95
CA ARG A 163 6.51 -0.92 -31.16
C ARG A 163 7.65 0.10 -31.08
N GLY A 164 8.38 0.15 -29.95
CA GLY A 164 9.46 1.11 -29.73
C GLY A 164 8.98 2.51 -29.35
N GLU A 165 7.70 2.67 -29.00
CA GLU A 165 7.17 3.95 -28.54
C GLU A 165 7.70 4.31 -27.15
N THR A 166 7.71 5.59 -26.85
CA THR A 166 7.93 6.09 -25.48
C THR A 166 6.60 6.19 -24.75
N VAL A 167 6.60 5.82 -23.46
CA VAL A 167 5.42 5.87 -22.59
C VAL A 167 5.76 6.65 -21.33
N ASP A 168 4.87 7.57 -20.95
CA ASP A 168 4.93 8.20 -19.63
C ASP A 168 4.40 7.22 -18.57
N PHE A 169 5.33 6.57 -17.88
CA PHE A 169 5.00 5.59 -16.85
C PHE A 169 4.25 6.19 -15.66
N VAL A 170 4.43 7.49 -15.38
CA VAL A 170 3.71 8.17 -14.29
C VAL A 170 2.23 8.22 -14.63
N GLN A 171 1.87 8.61 -15.86
CA GLN A 171 0.48 8.64 -16.30
C GLN A 171 -0.16 7.25 -16.29
N VAL A 172 0.56 6.22 -16.73
CA VAL A 172 0.08 4.83 -16.68
C VAL A 172 -0.20 4.40 -15.24
N ALA A 173 0.74 4.66 -14.32
CA ALA A 173 0.58 4.31 -12.91
C ALA A 173 -0.56 5.08 -12.22
N GLN A 174 -0.72 6.37 -12.55
CA GLN A 174 -1.80 7.22 -12.05
C GLN A 174 -3.17 6.69 -12.49
N LEU A 175 -3.31 6.36 -13.78
CA LEU A 175 -4.55 5.83 -14.32
C LEU A 175 -4.89 4.47 -13.70
N ALA A 176 -3.93 3.53 -13.65
CA ALA A 176 -4.13 2.22 -13.04
C ALA A 176 -4.55 2.31 -11.56
N THR A 177 -3.88 3.19 -10.80
CA THR A 177 -4.19 3.41 -9.37
C THR A 177 -5.55 4.09 -9.19
N GLY A 178 -5.90 5.05 -10.05
CA GLY A 178 -7.18 5.73 -10.04
C GLY A 178 -8.34 4.77 -10.29
N ILE A 179 -8.22 3.88 -11.28
CA ILE A 179 -9.23 2.85 -11.57
C ILE A 179 -9.37 1.90 -10.39
N ALA A 180 -8.25 1.39 -9.85
CA ALA A 180 -8.28 0.51 -8.69
C ALA A 180 -8.98 1.18 -7.48
N THR A 181 -8.75 2.48 -7.28
CA THR A 181 -9.37 3.26 -6.21
C THR A 181 -10.88 3.43 -6.42
N VAL A 182 -11.32 3.77 -7.64
CA VAL A 182 -12.75 3.88 -8.01
C VAL A 182 -13.48 2.57 -7.72
N ARG A 183 -12.88 1.44 -8.11
CA ARG A 183 -13.47 0.11 -7.90
C ARG A 183 -13.48 -0.30 -6.44
N LEU A 184 -12.39 -0.06 -5.70
CA LEU A 184 -12.32 -0.31 -4.25
C LEU A 184 -13.33 0.52 -3.46
N ALA A 185 -13.62 1.75 -3.92
CA ALA A 185 -14.67 2.60 -3.37
C ALA A 185 -16.10 2.09 -3.68
N GLY A 186 -16.22 1.05 -4.52
CA GLY A 186 -17.50 0.43 -4.90
C GLY A 186 -18.19 1.12 -6.08
N TRP A 187 -17.55 2.07 -6.76
CA TRP A 187 -18.13 2.72 -7.93
C TRP A 187 -18.04 1.79 -9.15
N GLN A 188 -19.17 1.66 -9.85
CA GLN A 188 -19.28 0.89 -11.09
C GLN A 188 -19.38 1.85 -12.28
N LEU A 189 -18.24 2.40 -12.70
CA LEU A 189 -18.13 3.31 -13.84
C LEU A 189 -17.48 2.57 -15.02
N GLU A 190 -17.76 2.99 -16.25
CA GLU A 190 -17.20 2.37 -17.46
C GLU A 190 -16.68 3.43 -18.45
N GLY A 191 -15.84 2.98 -19.39
CA GLY A 191 -15.34 3.78 -20.50
C GLY A 191 -14.74 5.13 -20.10
N ALA A 192 -15.16 6.19 -20.81
CA ALA A 192 -14.62 7.54 -20.62
C ALA A 192 -14.90 8.11 -19.21
N GLU A 193 -16.03 7.75 -18.60
CA GLU A 193 -16.39 8.23 -17.26
C GLU A 193 -15.47 7.65 -16.18
N LEU A 194 -15.15 6.35 -16.28
CA LEU A 194 -14.17 5.70 -15.43
C LEU A 194 -12.80 6.38 -15.54
N HIS A 195 -12.34 6.65 -16.76
CA HIS A 195 -11.04 7.28 -16.99
C HIS A 195 -11.00 8.72 -16.45
N ALA A 196 -12.06 9.51 -16.67
CA ALA A 196 -12.17 10.86 -16.14
C ALA A 196 -12.15 10.86 -14.60
N ARG A 197 -12.92 9.96 -13.97
CA ARG A 197 -12.95 9.83 -12.51
C ARG A 197 -11.61 9.35 -11.95
N ALA A 198 -10.97 8.36 -12.58
CA ALA A 198 -9.67 7.84 -12.17
C ALA A 198 -8.59 8.93 -12.16
N ARG A 199 -8.55 9.77 -13.21
CA ARG A 199 -7.63 10.93 -13.26
C ARG A 199 -7.98 11.98 -12.22
N HIS A 200 -9.27 12.24 -11.99
CA HIS A 200 -9.72 13.21 -10.98
C HIS A 200 -9.32 12.81 -9.55
N VAL A 201 -9.47 11.52 -9.20
CA VAL A 201 -9.05 10.99 -7.89
C VAL A 201 -7.58 11.25 -7.63
N TYR A 202 -6.73 11.14 -8.66
CA TYR A 202 -5.31 11.37 -8.52
C TYR A 202 -4.93 12.86 -8.53
N ALA A 203 -5.58 13.67 -9.38
CA ALA A 203 -5.33 15.11 -9.45
C ALA A 203 -5.54 15.82 -8.09
N LYS A 204 -6.60 15.44 -7.36
CA LYS A 204 -6.88 15.95 -6.01
C LYS A 204 -5.96 15.40 -4.91
N SER A 205 -5.12 14.41 -5.19
CA SER A 205 -4.21 13.83 -4.19
C SER A 205 -2.86 14.55 -4.13
N ILE A 206 -2.60 15.51 -5.04
CA ILE A 206 -1.33 16.25 -5.15
C ILE A 206 -1.47 17.73 -4.76
N GLU A 207 -2.70 18.24 -4.61
CA GLU A 207 -3.02 19.59 -4.10
C GLU A 207 -3.21 19.58 -2.57
#